data_AF-A0A8J9VHA7-F1
#
_entry.id   AF-A0A8J9VHA7-F1
#
_cell.length_a   1.000
_cell.length_b   1.000
_cell.length_c   1.000
_cell.angle_alpha   90.00
_cell.angle_beta   90.00
_cell.angle_gamma   90.00
#
_symmetry.space_group_name_H-M   'P 1'
#
loop_
_entity.id
_entity.type
_entity.pdbx_description
1 polymer ?
#
loop_
_entity_poly.entity_id
_entity_poly.type
_entity_poly.pdbx_seq_one_letter_code
_entity_poly.pdbx_strand_id
1 'polypeptide(L)'
;MPYQSGEFVAIKSELSEMWPAIWRVDGKTLLQKYEPFEENGKVLYRNISTYAAWNPQNKKLYSQVQVKVRSQSHLETIVELVRSELPLDDCSFMEKRMLETQMYQENFEVYIQTLISHALDPNFLTEIFQEQDDYFLSNVKTVDEVTEAMRARVAGAGAARALDAAAAAWPGLGVAAGAGACRACARPAAARLLLYGQPYNPATLEPVQPDARLAYEKEFLVCSTCCGRVQLFSRISHQKYLMYAECSKRVAEKRMQNPSKDTTVILNELLADEVWLSQLFRDVRQSWAEAESWERKMRHAMTRQMI
;
A
#
# COMPACT_ATOMS: atom_id res chain seq x y z
N MET A 1 17.44 22.53 14.14
CA MET A 1 18.91 22.62 14.26
C MET A 1 19.55 22.08 12.98
N PRO A 2 20.75 22.51 12.57
CA PRO A 2 21.41 21.92 11.41
C PRO A 2 21.90 20.51 11.72
N TYR A 3 21.53 19.53 10.88
CA TYR A 3 22.08 18.17 10.95
C TYR A 3 23.61 18.16 10.89
N GLN A 4 24.23 17.36 11.75
CA GLN A 4 25.68 17.24 11.95
C GLN A 4 26.29 16.11 11.09
N SER A 5 27.58 16.22 10.77
CA SER A 5 28.31 15.15 10.07
C SER A 5 28.26 13.87 10.89
N GLY A 6 27.94 12.74 10.25
CA GLY A 6 27.75 11.45 10.90
C GLY A 6 26.32 11.13 11.33
N GLU A 7 25.38 12.08 11.24
CA GLU A 7 23.96 11.79 11.44
C GLU A 7 23.36 11.03 10.26
N PHE A 8 22.28 10.30 10.52
CA PHE A 8 21.55 9.54 9.51
C PHE A 8 20.22 10.21 9.18
N VAL A 9 19.87 10.19 7.90
CA VAL A 9 18.63 10.75 7.36
C VAL A 9 17.98 9.80 6.36
N ALA A 10 16.68 9.91 6.17
CA ALA A 10 15.92 9.19 5.14
C ALA A 10 14.98 10.15 4.42
N ILE A 11 14.58 9.82 3.19
CA ILE A 11 13.67 10.64 2.40
C ILE A 11 12.26 10.52 3.00
N LYS A 12 11.59 11.65 3.23
CA LYS A 12 10.28 11.71 3.91
C LYS A 12 9.20 10.89 3.22
N SER A 13 9.20 10.85 1.88
CA SER A 13 8.25 10.04 1.11
C SER A 13 8.53 8.53 1.17
N GLU A 14 9.78 8.15 1.45
CA GLU A 14 10.20 6.74 1.54
C GLU A 14 10.05 6.21 2.98
N LEU A 15 9.90 7.07 3.99
CA LEU A 15 9.76 6.64 5.39
C LEU A 15 8.58 5.69 5.66
N SER A 16 7.56 5.66 4.79
CA SER A 16 6.46 4.69 4.86
C SER A 16 6.86 3.29 4.39
N GLU A 17 7.98 3.14 3.68
CA GLU A 17 8.48 1.84 3.25
C GLU A 17 8.94 1.00 4.45
N MET A 18 8.88 -0.32 4.30
CA MET A 18 9.33 -1.22 5.35
C MET A 18 10.85 -1.14 5.58
N TRP A 19 11.64 -0.82 4.56
CA TRP A 19 13.10 -0.72 4.65
C TRP A 19 13.63 0.40 3.75
N PRO A 20 13.35 1.67 4.10
CA PRO A 20 13.76 2.79 3.26
C PRO A 20 15.28 2.86 3.20
N ALA A 21 15.82 3.28 2.05
CA ALA A 21 17.23 3.62 1.98
C ALA A 21 17.54 4.74 2.98
N ILE A 22 18.60 4.54 3.77
CA ILE A 22 19.06 5.57 4.71
C ILE A 22 20.36 6.16 4.22
N TRP A 23 20.64 7.37 4.67
CA TRP A 23 21.74 8.18 4.17
C TRP A 23 22.52 8.75 5.33
N ARG A 24 23.83 8.60 5.33
CA ARG A 24 24.71 9.21 6.32
C ARG A 24 25.22 10.55 5.82
N VAL A 25 25.15 11.59 6.64
CA VAL A 25 25.76 12.89 6.33
C VAL A 25 27.27 12.74 6.33
N ASP A 26 27.87 12.82 5.13
CA ASP A 26 29.31 12.68 4.91
C ASP A 26 29.92 14.05 4.59
N GLY A 27 30.50 14.68 5.63
CA GLY A 27 31.01 16.04 5.54
C GLY A 27 29.90 17.10 5.43
N LYS A 28 30.12 18.12 4.60
CA LYS A 28 29.23 19.29 4.49
C LYS A 28 28.29 19.24 3.27
N THR A 29 28.61 18.44 2.27
CA THR A 29 28.03 18.54 0.93
C THR A 29 27.55 17.20 0.36
N LEU A 30 27.76 16.09 1.07
CA LEU A 30 27.41 14.76 0.58
C LEU A 30 26.58 13.96 1.60
N LEU A 31 25.77 13.08 1.04
CA LEU A 31 25.08 12.00 1.71
C LEU A 31 25.61 10.68 1.13
N GLN A 32 26.04 9.75 1.98
CA GLN A 32 26.41 8.40 1.57
C GLN A 32 25.22 7.45 1.77
N LYS A 33 24.86 6.68 0.75
CA LYS A 33 23.74 5.73 0.79
C LYS A 33 24.09 4.48 1.58
N TYR A 34 23.09 3.99 2.31
CA TYR A 34 23.08 2.70 2.98
C TYR A 34 21.85 1.91 2.52
N GLU A 35 22.06 0.65 2.15
CA GLU A 35 20.99 -0.23 1.66
C GLU A 35 20.69 -1.36 2.65
N PRO A 36 19.40 -1.76 2.75
CA PRO A 36 18.99 -2.86 3.62
C PRO A 36 19.51 -4.19 3.10
N PHE A 37 19.95 -5.06 4.01
CA PHE A 37 20.27 -6.45 3.75
C PHE A 37 19.86 -7.30 4.95
N GLU A 38 19.60 -8.59 4.72
CA GLU A 38 19.21 -9.51 5.78
C GLU A 38 20.44 -10.24 6.33
N GLU A 39 20.58 -10.26 7.66
CA GLU A 39 21.60 -11.03 8.38
C GLU A 39 20.98 -11.62 9.64
N ASN A 40 21.06 -12.94 9.82
CA ASN A 40 20.51 -13.66 10.97
C ASN A 40 19.03 -13.36 11.25
N GLY A 41 18.21 -13.21 10.21
CA GLY A 41 16.78 -12.90 10.31
C GLY A 41 16.47 -11.48 10.78
N LYS A 42 17.43 -10.55 10.69
CA LYS A 42 17.24 -9.13 10.95
C LYS A 42 17.68 -8.30 9.75
N VAL A 43 16.99 -7.21 9.47
CA VAL A 43 17.41 -6.27 8.44
C VAL A 43 18.37 -5.24 9.01
N LEU A 44 19.57 -5.23 8.46
CA LEU A 44 20.64 -4.28 8.75
C LEU A 44 20.92 -3.44 7.51
N TYR A 45 21.72 -2.39 7.68
CA TYR A 45 22.05 -1.45 6.61
C TYR A 45 23.56 -1.34 6.48
N ARG A 46 24.08 -1.48 5.26
CA ARG A 46 25.51 -1.32 4.96
C ARG A 46 25.74 -0.17 4.01
N ASN A 47 26.87 0.52 4.15
CA ASN A 47 27.26 1.59 3.23
C ASN A 47 27.53 1.03 1.83
N ILE A 48 27.14 1.80 0.82
CA ILE A 48 27.50 1.52 -0.58
C ILE A 48 28.15 2.75 -1.21
N SER A 49 28.79 2.56 -2.36
CA SER A 49 29.48 3.62 -3.12
C SER A 49 28.54 4.55 -3.90
N THR A 50 27.36 4.82 -3.35
CA THR A 50 26.35 5.72 -3.92
C THR A 50 26.24 6.98 -3.06
N TYR A 51 26.36 8.15 -3.69
CA TYR A 51 26.36 9.44 -3.01
C TYR A 51 25.29 10.38 -3.59
N ALA A 52 24.70 11.21 -2.73
CA ALA A 52 23.79 12.27 -3.12
C ALA A 52 24.29 13.63 -2.61
N ALA A 53 23.93 14.71 -3.31
CA ALA A 53 24.26 16.06 -2.87
C ALA A 53 23.55 16.40 -1.55
N TRP A 54 24.20 17.13 -0.66
CA TRP A 54 23.63 17.64 0.59
C TRP A 54 23.66 19.16 0.59
N ASN A 55 22.51 19.80 0.39
CA ASN A 55 22.41 21.25 0.32
C ASN A 55 21.11 21.77 0.97
N PRO A 56 21.02 23.08 1.26
CA PRO A 56 19.84 23.63 1.92
C PRO A 56 18.52 23.42 1.14
N GLN A 57 18.58 23.29 -0.18
CA GLN A 57 17.40 23.14 -1.02
C GLN A 57 16.79 21.74 -0.92
N ASN A 58 17.61 20.69 -0.89
CA ASN A 58 17.13 19.31 -0.79
C ASN A 58 16.98 18.81 0.65
N LYS A 59 17.58 19.49 1.64
CA LYS A 59 17.44 19.16 3.08
C LYS A 59 15.99 18.99 3.54
N LYS A 60 15.06 19.74 2.96
CA LYS A 60 13.61 19.65 3.28
C LYS A 60 12.98 18.31 2.94
N LEU A 61 13.57 17.56 2.01
CA LEU A 61 13.12 16.23 1.57
C LEU A 61 13.47 15.14 2.58
N TYR A 62 14.45 15.40 3.45
CA TYR A 62 14.98 14.41 4.38
C TYR A 62 14.45 14.63 5.80
N SER A 63 14.34 13.55 6.56
CA SER A 63 14.09 13.54 8.00
C SER A 63 15.21 12.79 8.69
N GLN A 64 15.58 13.24 9.89
CA GLN A 64 16.55 12.53 10.71
C GLN A 64 16.00 11.17 11.14
N VAL A 65 16.85 10.16 11.09
CA VAL A 65 16.57 8.83 11.60
C VAL A 65 17.62 8.44 12.62
N GLN A 66 17.21 7.67 13.62
CA GLN A 66 18.13 7.15 14.63
C GLN A 66 18.70 5.82 14.12
N VAL A 67 19.96 5.53 14.41
CA VAL A 67 20.57 4.24 14.06
C VAL A 67 21.44 3.73 15.23
N LYS A 68 21.62 2.41 15.30
CA LYS A 68 22.59 1.75 16.17
C LYS A 68 23.70 1.17 15.31
N VAL A 69 24.94 1.56 15.55
CA VAL A 69 26.09 0.95 14.87
C VAL A 69 26.27 -0.49 15.37
N ARG A 70 26.29 -1.46 14.47
CA ARG A 70 26.45 -2.89 14.77
C ARG A 70 27.86 -3.40 14.50
N SER A 71 28.45 -2.95 13.39
CA SER A 71 29.83 -3.25 13.03
C SER A 71 30.42 -2.07 12.28
N GLN A 72 31.71 -1.80 12.50
CA GLN A 72 32.43 -0.77 11.77
C GLN A 72 33.86 -1.25 11.50
N SER A 73 34.19 -1.32 10.22
CA SER A 73 35.51 -1.61 9.69
C SER A 73 35.97 -0.49 8.76
N HIS A 74 37.19 -0.59 8.23
CA HIS A 74 37.71 0.38 7.26
C HIS A 74 36.98 0.36 5.90
N LEU A 75 36.30 -0.74 5.56
CA LEU A 75 35.62 -0.93 4.27
C LEU A 75 34.09 -0.89 4.39
N GLU A 76 33.57 -1.34 5.52
CA GLU A 76 32.14 -1.53 5.73
C GLU A 76 31.71 -1.03 7.11
N THR A 77 30.61 -0.29 7.15
CA THR A 77 29.89 0.12 8.35
C THR A 77 28.48 -0.44 8.27
N ILE A 78 28.13 -1.27 9.24
CA ILE A 78 26.80 -1.88 9.37
C ILE A 78 26.06 -1.18 10.51
N VAL A 79 24.86 -0.68 10.20
CA VAL A 79 23.99 -0.01 11.16
C VAL A 79 22.60 -0.63 11.16
N GLU A 80 21.92 -0.53 12.28
CA GLU A 80 20.51 -0.91 12.43
C GLU A 80 19.68 0.37 12.54
N LEU A 81 18.67 0.52 11.69
CA LEU A 81 17.74 1.64 11.73
C LEU A 81 16.84 1.56 12.98
N VAL A 82 16.97 2.52 13.88
CA VAL A 82 16.11 2.69 15.05
C VAL A 82 14.88 3.49 14.63
N ARG A 83 13.77 2.79 14.41
CA ARG A 83 12.48 3.41 14.15
C ARG A 83 11.95 4.03 15.44
N SER A 84 11.69 5.35 15.41
CA SER A 84 11.12 6.09 16.53
C SER A 84 9.77 5.48 16.93
N GLU A 85 9.72 4.88 18.12
CA GLU A 85 8.55 4.48 18.92
C GLU A 85 7.29 4.05 18.16
N LEU A 86 7.43 3.13 17.20
CA LEU A 86 6.46 2.04 17.12
C LEU A 86 7.00 0.96 18.06
N PRO A 87 6.19 0.41 18.99
CA PRO A 87 6.67 -0.64 19.89
C PRO A 87 7.35 -1.72 19.03
N LEU A 88 8.53 -2.21 19.43
CA LEU A 88 9.29 -3.26 18.70
C LEU A 88 8.41 -4.45 18.25
N ASP A 89 7.34 -4.69 18.99
CA ASP A 89 6.25 -5.62 18.72
C ASP A 89 5.51 -5.35 17.38
N ASP A 90 5.21 -4.09 17.04
CA ASP A 90 4.48 -3.73 15.82
C ASP A 90 5.30 -3.97 14.53
N CYS A 91 6.61 -3.73 14.53
CA CYS A 91 7.47 -4.00 13.36
C CYS A 91 7.60 -5.51 13.13
N SER A 92 7.87 -6.26 14.20
CA SER A 92 7.92 -7.73 14.15
C SER A 92 6.58 -8.35 13.75
N PHE A 93 5.47 -7.71 14.14
CA PHE A 93 4.13 -8.13 13.73
C PHE A 93 3.91 -7.96 12.23
N MET A 94 4.24 -6.77 11.69
CA MET A 94 4.10 -6.51 10.26
C MET A 94 4.93 -7.49 9.43
N GLU A 95 6.20 -7.70 9.80
CA GLU A 95 7.07 -8.68 9.13
C GLU A 95 6.49 -10.10 9.19
N LYS A 96 6.00 -10.52 10.36
CA LYS A 96 5.34 -11.82 10.51
C LYS A 96 4.11 -11.96 9.63
N ARG A 97 3.24 -10.93 9.56
CA ARG A 97 2.05 -10.94 8.70
C ARG A 97 2.42 -10.99 7.22
N MET A 98 3.44 -10.24 6.81
CA MET A 98 3.97 -10.23 5.45
C MET A 98 4.49 -11.62 5.01
N LEU A 99 5.17 -12.33 5.92
CA LEU A 99 5.65 -13.68 5.69
C LEU A 99 4.51 -14.70 5.62
N GLU A 100 3.57 -14.66 6.57
CA GLU A 100 2.44 -15.59 6.57
C GLU A 100 1.58 -15.46 5.31
N THR A 101 1.30 -14.23 4.88
CA THR A 101 0.49 -13.99 3.68
C THR A 101 1.22 -14.33 2.37
N GLN A 102 2.50 -14.70 2.42
CA GLN A 102 3.22 -15.21 1.25
C GLN A 102 2.62 -16.50 0.69
N MET A 103 1.90 -17.28 1.52
CA MET A 103 1.23 -18.51 1.08
C MET A 103 0.22 -18.30 -0.06
N TYR A 104 -0.27 -17.08 -0.26
CA TYR A 104 -1.23 -16.74 -1.32
C TYR A 104 -0.58 -16.41 -2.67
N GLN A 105 0.74 -16.58 -2.82
CA GLN A 105 1.45 -16.18 -4.03
C GLN A 105 0.91 -16.85 -5.30
N GLU A 106 0.77 -18.17 -5.29
CA GLU A 106 0.26 -18.91 -6.46
C GLU A 106 -1.17 -18.49 -6.82
N ASN A 107 -2.02 -18.29 -5.82
CA ASN A 107 -3.38 -17.78 -6.06
C ASN A 107 -3.35 -16.39 -6.66
N PHE A 108 -2.43 -15.53 -6.20
CA PHE A 108 -2.28 -14.17 -6.68
C PHE A 108 -1.78 -14.12 -8.13
N GLU A 109 -0.88 -15.01 -8.53
CA GLU A 109 -0.40 -15.09 -9.92
C GLU A 109 -1.55 -15.39 -10.90
N VAL A 110 -2.39 -16.38 -10.57
CA VAL A 110 -3.61 -16.67 -11.37
C VAL A 110 -4.63 -15.53 -11.29
N TYR A 111 -4.73 -14.87 -10.14
CA TYR A 111 -5.58 -13.69 -9.97
C TYR A 111 -5.18 -12.56 -10.92
N ILE A 112 -3.89 -12.21 -10.98
CA ILE A 112 -3.40 -11.18 -11.89
C ILE A 112 -3.51 -11.61 -13.35
N GLN A 113 -3.24 -12.88 -13.67
CA GLN A 113 -3.51 -13.41 -15.00
C GLN A 113 -4.98 -13.20 -15.40
N THR A 114 -5.92 -13.49 -14.52
CA THR A 114 -7.36 -13.22 -14.74
C THR A 114 -7.61 -11.76 -15.10
N LEU A 115 -7.01 -10.82 -14.35
CA LEU A 115 -7.20 -9.39 -14.59
C LEU A 115 -6.54 -8.90 -15.88
N ILE A 116 -5.35 -9.41 -16.23
CA ILE A 116 -4.69 -9.09 -17.50
C ILE A 116 -5.50 -9.65 -18.66
N SER A 117 -5.98 -10.89 -18.58
CA SER A 117 -6.86 -11.49 -19.59
C SER A 117 -8.12 -10.66 -19.78
N HIS A 118 -8.75 -10.18 -18.70
CA HIS A 118 -9.91 -9.30 -18.79
C HIS A 118 -9.59 -7.90 -19.36
N ALA A 119 -8.39 -7.39 -19.14
CA ALA A 119 -7.93 -6.15 -19.78
C ALA A 119 -7.64 -6.34 -21.27
N LEU A 120 -7.27 -7.55 -21.70
CA LEU A 120 -7.04 -7.91 -23.10
C LEU A 120 -8.35 -8.19 -23.83
N ASP A 121 -9.31 -8.82 -23.15
CA ASP A 121 -10.66 -9.15 -23.59
C ASP A 121 -11.71 -8.86 -22.49
N PRO A 122 -12.55 -7.82 -22.65
CA PRO A 122 -13.59 -7.47 -21.67
C PRO A 122 -14.61 -8.58 -21.38
N ASN A 123 -14.77 -9.58 -22.24
CA ASN A 123 -15.71 -10.68 -21.98
C ASN A 123 -15.16 -11.75 -21.05
N PHE A 124 -13.84 -11.80 -20.84
CA PHE A 124 -13.15 -12.89 -20.15
C PHE A 124 -13.74 -13.22 -18.77
N LEU A 125 -13.97 -12.22 -17.91
CA LEU A 125 -14.56 -12.45 -16.58
C LEU A 125 -15.95 -13.08 -16.70
N THR A 126 -16.78 -12.57 -17.62
CA THR A 126 -18.12 -13.08 -17.85
C THR A 126 -18.09 -14.51 -18.36
N GLU A 127 -17.15 -14.85 -19.25
CA GLU A 127 -16.95 -16.20 -19.78
C GLU A 127 -16.55 -17.19 -18.68
N ILE A 128 -15.52 -16.90 -17.88
CA ILE A 128 -15.10 -17.81 -16.80
C ILE A 128 -16.21 -18.03 -15.75
N PHE A 129 -17.08 -17.04 -15.51
CA PHE A 129 -18.24 -17.19 -14.64
C PHE A 129 -19.33 -18.08 -15.27
N GLN A 130 -19.60 -17.91 -16.56
CA GLN A 130 -20.61 -18.69 -17.28
C GLN A 130 -20.18 -20.15 -17.45
N GLU A 131 -18.91 -20.37 -17.75
CA GLU A 131 -18.32 -21.69 -17.96
C GLU A 131 -17.99 -22.41 -16.65
N GLN A 132 -18.05 -21.70 -15.51
CA GLN A 132 -17.64 -22.21 -14.20
C GLN A 132 -16.20 -22.74 -14.23
N ASP A 133 -15.28 -21.94 -14.78
CA ASP A 133 -13.87 -22.31 -14.86
C ASP A 133 -13.25 -22.30 -13.45
N ASP A 134 -13.20 -23.48 -12.84
CA ASP A 134 -12.70 -23.68 -11.49
C ASP A 134 -11.23 -23.26 -11.32
N TYR A 135 -10.42 -23.32 -12.38
CA TYR A 135 -9.03 -22.91 -12.31
C TYR A 135 -8.93 -21.41 -12.01
N PHE A 136 -9.67 -20.55 -12.70
CA PHE A 136 -9.67 -19.12 -12.40
C PHE A 136 -10.52 -18.79 -11.17
N LEU A 137 -11.74 -19.33 -11.08
CA LEU A 137 -12.70 -18.94 -10.05
C LEU A 137 -12.24 -19.28 -8.63
N SER A 138 -11.59 -20.43 -8.41
CA SER A 138 -11.10 -20.81 -7.08
C SER A 138 -9.99 -19.87 -6.58
N ASN A 139 -9.09 -19.45 -7.47
CA ASN A 139 -8.01 -18.51 -7.16
C ASN A 139 -8.55 -17.09 -6.93
N VAL A 140 -9.47 -16.64 -7.78
CA VAL A 140 -10.17 -15.35 -7.61
C VAL A 140 -10.87 -15.29 -6.26
N LYS A 141 -11.65 -16.33 -5.94
CA LYS A 141 -12.37 -16.44 -4.68
C LYS A 141 -11.42 -16.40 -3.48
N THR A 142 -10.32 -17.14 -3.52
CA THR A 142 -9.35 -17.20 -2.40
C THR A 142 -8.79 -15.81 -2.06
N VAL A 143 -8.35 -15.05 -3.08
CA VAL A 143 -7.80 -13.70 -2.88
C VAL A 143 -8.89 -12.69 -2.49
N ASP A 144 -10.08 -12.79 -3.07
CA ASP A 144 -11.21 -11.93 -2.73
C ASP A 144 -11.65 -12.15 -1.27
N GLU A 145 -11.71 -13.40 -0.79
CA GLU A 145 -12.10 -13.75 0.58
C GLU A 145 -11.10 -13.23 1.63
N VAL A 146 -9.80 -13.40 1.41
CA VAL A 146 -8.80 -12.84 2.35
C VAL A 146 -8.84 -11.32 2.34
N THR A 147 -9.02 -10.69 1.18
CA THR A 147 -9.13 -9.23 1.06
C THR A 147 -10.37 -8.70 1.78
N GLU A 148 -11.52 -9.37 1.62
CA GLU A 148 -12.76 -9.04 2.31
C GLU A 148 -12.62 -9.20 3.83
N ALA A 149 -11.95 -10.26 4.30
CA ALA A 149 -11.66 -10.44 5.71
C ALA A 149 -10.82 -9.28 6.28
N MET A 150 -9.84 -8.77 5.53
CA MET A 150 -9.05 -7.60 5.93
C MET A 150 -9.88 -6.31 5.89
N ARG A 151 -10.75 -6.14 4.89
CA ARG A 151 -11.66 -5.00 4.80
C ARG A 151 -12.57 -4.93 6.03
N ALA A 152 -13.15 -6.06 6.44
CA ALA A 152 -14.03 -6.16 7.59
C ALA A 152 -13.34 -5.75 8.90
N ARG A 153 -12.04 -6.02 9.06
CA ARG A 153 -11.24 -5.63 10.25
C ARG A 153 -11.02 -4.12 10.37
N VAL A 154 -11.05 -3.39 9.26
CA VAL A 154 -10.85 -1.92 9.22
C VAL A 154 -12.18 -1.16 9.22
N ALA A 155 -13.29 -1.87 9.01
CA ALA A 155 -14.63 -1.30 9.00
C ALA A 155 -14.96 -0.59 10.32
N GLY A 156 -15.57 0.59 10.19
CA GLY A 156 -15.98 1.43 11.30
C GLY A 156 -17.37 1.06 11.83
N ALA A 157 -17.64 1.47 13.07
CA ALA A 157 -18.94 1.30 13.71
C ALA A 157 -19.75 2.61 13.70
N GLY A 158 -21.08 2.50 13.86
CA GLY A 158 -21.98 3.64 14.01
C GLY A 158 -21.90 4.63 12.84
N ALA A 159 -21.63 5.90 13.14
CA ALA A 159 -21.55 6.99 12.15
C ALA A 159 -20.46 6.77 11.09
N ALA A 160 -19.44 5.95 11.38
CA ALA A 160 -18.40 5.60 10.41
C ALA A 160 -18.91 4.70 9.28
N ARG A 161 -20.02 3.98 9.44
CA ARG A 161 -20.55 3.07 8.39
C ARG A 161 -21.01 3.80 7.12
N ALA A 162 -21.60 4.99 7.26
CA ALA A 162 -22.00 5.79 6.10
C ALA A 162 -20.76 6.26 5.31
N LEU A 163 -19.71 6.67 6.02
CA LEU A 163 -18.43 7.02 5.42
C LEU A 163 -17.79 5.82 4.71
N ASP A 164 -17.84 4.64 5.31
CA ASP A 164 -17.31 3.41 4.70
C ASP A 164 -18.12 3.00 3.46
N ALA A 165 -19.45 3.13 3.49
CA ALA A 165 -20.28 2.85 2.33
C ALA A 165 -19.92 3.76 1.15
N ALA A 166 -19.74 5.07 1.40
CA ALA A 166 -19.28 5.99 0.37
C ALA A 166 -17.86 5.64 -0.12
N ALA A 167 -16.94 5.38 0.81
CA ALA A 167 -15.55 5.06 0.49
C ALA A 167 -15.34 3.69 -0.21
N ALA A 168 -16.34 2.81 -0.19
CA ALA A 168 -16.37 1.55 -0.94
C ALA A 168 -17.11 1.67 -2.29
N ALA A 169 -17.83 2.77 -2.53
CA ALA A 169 -18.52 3.02 -3.80
C ALA A 169 -17.66 3.80 -4.81
N TRP A 170 -16.75 4.64 -4.31
CA TRP A 170 -15.92 5.54 -5.13
C TRP A 170 -14.45 5.11 -5.09
N PRO A 171 -13.88 4.61 -6.21
CA PRO A 171 -12.53 4.03 -6.23
C PRO A 171 -11.40 5.05 -6.00
N GLY A 172 -11.66 6.34 -6.20
CA GLY A 172 -10.70 7.41 -5.97
C GLY A 172 -10.90 8.08 -4.62
N LEU A 173 -9.80 8.32 -3.91
CA LEU A 173 -9.79 9.04 -2.63
C LEU A 173 -8.63 10.04 -2.59
N GLY A 174 -8.96 11.31 -2.40
CA GLY A 174 -8.04 12.41 -2.16
C GLY A 174 -8.14 12.93 -0.73
N VAL A 175 -7.06 13.51 -0.23
CA VAL A 175 -6.99 14.09 1.11
C VAL A 175 -6.53 15.54 1.02
N ALA A 176 -7.31 16.44 1.62
CA ALA A 176 -6.99 17.86 1.77
C ALA A 176 -7.04 18.27 3.24
N ALA A 177 -6.49 19.43 3.58
CA ALA A 177 -6.66 20.00 4.91
C ALA A 177 -8.13 20.35 5.17
N GLY A 178 -8.61 20.08 6.37
CA GLY A 178 -9.99 20.36 6.76
C GLY A 178 -10.12 20.60 8.26
N ALA A 179 -11.07 21.44 8.65
CA ALA A 179 -11.37 21.74 10.05
C ALA A 179 -12.88 21.61 10.31
N GLY A 180 -13.25 21.22 11.53
CA GLY A 180 -14.63 20.95 11.92
C GLY A 180 -14.74 19.71 12.81
N ALA A 181 -15.85 18.98 12.70
CA ALA A 181 -16.07 17.73 13.43
C ALA A 181 -15.86 16.51 12.51
N CYS A 182 -15.15 15.50 13.02
CA CYS A 182 -14.94 14.23 12.34
C CYS A 182 -16.27 13.49 12.17
N ARG A 183 -16.63 13.16 10.93
CA ARG A 183 -17.85 12.41 10.61
C ARG A 183 -17.93 11.05 11.30
N ALA A 184 -16.78 10.40 11.49
CA ALA A 184 -16.72 9.05 12.03
C ALA A 184 -16.78 8.98 13.57
N CYS A 185 -16.22 9.98 14.28
CA CYS A 185 -16.05 9.89 15.74
C CYS A 185 -16.30 11.21 16.49
N ALA A 186 -16.79 12.25 15.83
CA ALA A 186 -17.08 13.58 16.36
C ALA A 186 -15.90 14.37 16.98
N ARG A 187 -14.68 13.80 17.02
CA ARG A 187 -13.45 14.51 17.42
C ARG A 187 -13.10 15.63 16.41
N PRO A 188 -12.26 16.61 16.77
CA PRO A 188 -11.81 17.64 15.84
C PRO A 188 -11.24 17.03 14.54
N ALA A 189 -11.75 17.50 13.41
CA ALA A 189 -11.26 17.12 12.10
C ALA A 189 -9.91 17.79 11.80
N ALA A 190 -9.04 17.07 11.10
CA ALA A 190 -7.75 17.56 10.62
C ALA A 190 -7.64 17.46 9.09
N ALA A 191 -8.53 16.67 8.46
CA ALA A 191 -8.52 16.42 7.03
C ALA A 191 -9.94 16.42 6.45
N ARG A 192 -10.00 16.72 5.15
CA ARG A 192 -11.16 16.54 4.27
C ARG A 192 -10.84 15.43 3.28
N LEU A 193 -11.68 14.40 3.24
CA LEU A 193 -11.64 13.35 2.24
C LEU A 193 -12.48 13.79 1.03
N LEU A 194 -11.96 13.55 -0.17
CA LEU A 194 -12.61 13.81 -1.45
C LEU A 194 -12.70 12.49 -2.23
N LEU A 195 -13.90 11.95 -2.39
CA LEU A 195 -14.14 10.70 -3.10
C LEU A 195 -14.48 10.99 -4.57
N TYR A 196 -13.91 10.22 -5.49
CA TYR A 196 -14.06 10.42 -6.93
C TYR A 196 -13.90 9.12 -7.71
N GLY A 197 -13.96 9.22 -9.04
CA GLY A 197 -13.91 8.07 -9.94
C GLY A 197 -15.29 7.56 -10.32
N GLN A 198 -15.32 6.47 -11.09
CA GLN A 198 -16.53 5.86 -11.60
C GLN A 198 -16.86 4.62 -10.75
N PRO A 199 -18.05 4.53 -10.14
CA PRO A 199 -18.50 3.30 -9.48
C PRO A 199 -18.52 2.14 -10.47
N TYR A 200 -18.27 0.93 -9.96
CA TYR A 200 -18.12 -0.26 -10.79
C TYR A 200 -18.74 -1.48 -10.11
N ASN A 201 -19.06 -2.50 -10.90
CA ASN A 201 -19.49 -3.79 -10.40
C ASN A 201 -18.26 -4.57 -9.89
N PRO A 202 -18.21 -5.01 -8.62
CA PRO A 202 -17.02 -5.68 -8.07
C PRO A 202 -16.75 -7.07 -8.68
N ALA A 203 -17.76 -7.72 -9.27
CA ALA A 203 -17.59 -9.00 -9.95
C ALA A 203 -17.01 -8.82 -11.35
N THR A 204 -17.60 -7.92 -12.16
CA THR A 204 -17.26 -7.74 -13.59
C THR A 204 -16.32 -6.59 -13.88
N LEU A 205 -16.06 -5.71 -12.91
CA LEU A 205 -15.27 -4.47 -13.02
C LEU A 205 -15.83 -3.43 -14.00
N GLU A 206 -17.02 -3.68 -14.56
CA GLU A 206 -17.68 -2.76 -15.46
C GLU A 206 -18.21 -1.51 -14.72
N PRO A 207 -18.20 -0.34 -15.38
CA PRO A 207 -18.80 0.86 -14.84
C PRO A 207 -20.29 0.67 -14.53
N VAL A 208 -20.73 1.15 -13.36
CA VAL A 208 -22.15 1.20 -12.99
C VAL A 208 -22.57 2.63 -12.70
N GLN A 209 -23.87 2.90 -12.78
CA GLN A 209 -24.43 4.18 -12.32
C GLN A 209 -24.26 4.28 -10.80
N PRO A 210 -23.87 5.45 -10.26
CA PRO A 210 -23.84 5.67 -8.82
C PRO A 210 -25.23 5.48 -8.23
N ASP A 211 -25.31 4.84 -7.07
CA ASP A 211 -26.51 4.89 -6.24
C ASP A 211 -26.87 6.36 -6.00
N ALA A 212 -28.12 6.75 -6.29
CA ALA A 212 -28.61 8.12 -6.12
C ALA A 212 -28.37 8.66 -4.69
N ARG A 213 -28.34 7.78 -3.69
CA ARG A 213 -28.06 8.15 -2.28
C ARG A 213 -26.59 8.52 -2.07
N LEU A 214 -25.67 7.86 -2.77
CA LEU A 214 -24.22 8.07 -2.65
C LEU A 214 -23.67 9.05 -3.67
N ALA A 215 -24.46 9.42 -4.70
CA ALA A 215 -24.08 10.34 -5.77
C ALA A 215 -23.52 11.68 -5.26
N TYR A 216 -24.04 12.16 -4.13
CA TYR A 216 -23.69 13.44 -3.51
C TYR A 216 -22.79 13.30 -2.26
N GLU A 217 -22.59 12.08 -1.75
CA GLU A 217 -21.75 11.81 -0.58
C GLU A 217 -20.29 11.61 -0.99
N LYS A 218 -19.62 12.70 -1.38
CA LYS A 218 -18.24 12.68 -1.86
C LYS A 218 -17.23 13.41 -0.99
N GLU A 219 -17.70 14.16 0.00
CA GLU A 219 -16.82 14.96 0.85
C GLU A 219 -17.08 14.72 2.33
N PHE A 220 -16.02 14.44 3.09
CA PHE A 220 -16.14 14.15 4.52
C PHE A 220 -15.00 14.76 5.32
N LEU A 221 -15.34 15.38 6.45
CA LEU A 221 -14.34 15.83 7.43
C LEU A 221 -13.99 14.69 8.39
N VAL A 222 -12.70 14.45 8.63
CA VAL A 222 -12.20 13.38 9.50
C VAL A 222 -11.00 13.83 10.34
N CYS A 223 -10.83 13.25 11.52
CA CYS A 223 -9.60 13.40 12.30
C CYS A 223 -8.46 12.55 11.72
N SER A 224 -7.21 12.80 12.11
CA SER A 224 -6.04 12.10 11.55
C SER A 224 -6.12 10.57 11.66
N THR A 225 -6.61 10.06 12.79
CA THR A 225 -6.78 8.61 13.02
C THR A 225 -7.83 8.01 12.08
N CYS A 226 -8.99 8.66 11.93
CA CYS A 226 -10.03 8.20 11.01
C CYS A 226 -9.62 8.37 9.54
N CYS A 227 -8.81 9.39 9.22
CA CYS A 227 -8.24 9.58 7.89
C CYS A 227 -7.36 8.39 7.48
N GLY A 228 -6.45 7.95 8.36
CA GLY A 228 -5.63 6.75 8.11
C GLY A 228 -6.48 5.50 7.91
N ARG A 229 -7.48 5.29 8.76
CA ARG A 229 -8.42 4.17 8.64
C ARG A 229 -9.15 4.14 7.31
N VAL A 230 -9.75 5.27 6.90
CA VAL A 230 -10.60 5.33 5.70
C VAL A 230 -9.76 5.19 4.44
N GLN A 231 -8.53 5.73 4.42
CA GLN A 231 -7.59 5.48 3.32
C GLN A 231 -7.27 3.99 3.17
N LEU A 232 -6.97 3.31 4.28
CA LEU A 232 -6.71 1.87 4.28
C LEU A 232 -7.95 1.08 3.85
N PHE A 233 -9.11 1.40 4.42
CA PHE A 233 -10.39 0.76 4.09
C PHE A 233 -10.73 0.92 2.60
N SER A 234 -10.59 2.11 2.05
CA SER A 234 -10.86 2.39 0.63
C SER A 234 -9.88 1.63 -0.27
N ARG A 235 -8.58 1.64 0.05
CA ARG A 235 -7.56 0.88 -0.70
C ARG A 235 -7.88 -0.61 -0.77
N ILE A 236 -8.27 -1.22 0.36
CA ILE A 236 -8.63 -2.64 0.42
C ILE A 236 -9.95 -2.91 -0.31
N SER A 237 -10.96 -2.04 -0.14
CA SER A 237 -12.26 -2.16 -0.81
C SER A 237 -12.13 -2.14 -2.34
N HIS A 238 -11.17 -1.38 -2.85
CA HIS A 238 -10.93 -1.21 -4.28
C HIS A 238 -9.71 -1.97 -4.79
N GLN A 239 -9.14 -2.90 -4.03
CA GLN A 239 -7.89 -3.56 -4.37
C GLN A 239 -7.94 -4.26 -5.74
N LYS A 240 -8.99 -5.06 -6.00
CA LYS A 240 -9.21 -5.71 -7.31
C LYS A 240 -9.26 -4.71 -8.46
N TYR A 241 -10.01 -3.62 -8.27
CA TYR A 241 -10.17 -2.57 -9.28
C TYR A 241 -8.86 -1.82 -9.54
N LEU A 242 -8.11 -1.48 -8.49
CA LEU A 242 -6.82 -0.79 -8.62
C LEU A 242 -5.79 -1.65 -9.36
N MET A 243 -5.75 -2.96 -9.06
CA MET A 243 -4.91 -3.91 -9.79
C MET A 243 -5.33 -4.03 -11.25
N TYR A 244 -6.64 -4.13 -11.54
CA TYR A 244 -7.15 -4.18 -12.90
C TYR A 244 -6.85 -2.90 -13.70
N ALA A 245 -6.99 -1.72 -13.08
CA ALA A 245 -6.66 -0.46 -13.72
C ALA A 245 -5.18 -0.41 -14.12
N GLU A 246 -4.30 -0.93 -13.26
CA GLU A 246 -2.86 -1.00 -13.52
C GLU A 246 -2.49 -2.07 -14.57
N CYS A 247 -3.21 -3.20 -14.62
CA CYS A 247 -3.12 -4.18 -15.70
C CYS A 247 -3.57 -3.57 -17.04
N SER A 248 -4.72 -2.89 -17.04
CA SER A 248 -5.29 -2.23 -18.22
C SER A 248 -4.37 -1.17 -18.78
N LYS A 249 -3.74 -0.38 -17.90
CA LYS A 249 -2.72 0.60 -18.29
C LYS A 249 -1.53 -0.06 -19.00
N ARG A 250 -0.96 -1.14 -18.44
CA ARG A 250 0.14 -1.88 -19.08
C ARG A 250 -0.24 -2.51 -20.41
N VAL A 251 -1.44 -3.10 -20.49
CA VAL A 251 -1.98 -3.64 -21.76
C VAL A 251 -2.10 -2.53 -22.79
N ALA A 252 -2.63 -1.36 -22.42
CA ALA A 252 -2.74 -0.21 -23.31
C ALA A 252 -1.35 0.28 -23.79
N GLU A 253 -0.36 0.36 -22.90
CA GLU A 253 1.02 0.72 -23.25
C GLU A 253 1.62 -0.25 -24.28
N LYS A 254 1.43 -1.57 -24.10
CA LYS A 254 1.89 -2.59 -25.05
C LYS A 254 1.19 -2.46 -26.41
N ARG A 255 -0.13 -2.23 -26.42
CA ARG A 255 -0.90 -1.99 -27.65
C ARG A 255 -0.51 -0.70 -28.35
N MET A 256 -0.18 0.37 -27.61
CA MET A 256 0.31 1.62 -28.18
C MET A 256 1.68 1.46 -28.84
N GLN A 257 2.57 0.66 -28.24
CA GLN A 257 3.90 0.37 -28.79
C GLN A 257 3.83 -0.51 -30.04
N ASN A 258 2.91 -1.48 -30.08
CA ASN A 258 2.69 -2.34 -31.23
C ASN A 258 1.20 -2.74 -31.36
N PRO A 259 0.42 -2.02 -32.19
CA PRO A 259 -1.03 -2.27 -32.32
C PRO A 259 -1.40 -3.65 -32.89
N SER A 260 -0.52 -4.27 -33.68
CA SER A 260 -0.75 -5.59 -34.27
C SER A 260 -0.25 -6.74 -33.40
N LYS A 261 0.21 -6.46 -32.17
CA LYS A 261 0.75 -7.49 -31.28
C LYS A 261 -0.36 -8.41 -30.79
N ASP A 262 -0.12 -9.71 -30.92
CA ASP A 262 -1.03 -10.75 -30.48
C ASP A 262 -1.29 -10.67 -28.95
N THR A 263 -2.54 -10.95 -28.54
CA THR A 263 -2.97 -10.85 -27.14
C THR A 263 -2.24 -11.83 -26.24
N THR A 264 -1.99 -13.06 -26.70
CA THR A 264 -1.25 -14.09 -25.96
C THR A 264 0.20 -13.66 -25.75
N VAL A 265 0.81 -13.02 -26.75
CA VAL A 265 2.16 -12.46 -26.62
C VAL A 265 2.18 -11.32 -25.59
N ILE A 266 1.20 -10.42 -25.60
CA ILE A 266 1.09 -9.36 -24.59
C ILE A 266 0.93 -9.96 -23.20
N LEU A 267 0.04 -10.94 -23.03
CA LEU A 267 -0.19 -11.63 -21.76
C LEU A 267 1.12 -12.20 -21.20
N ASN A 268 1.83 -13.00 -22.01
CA ASN A 268 3.06 -13.65 -21.59
C ASN A 268 4.18 -12.65 -21.23
N GLU A 269 4.29 -11.54 -21.97
CA GLU A 269 5.26 -10.49 -21.62
C GLU A 269 4.94 -9.80 -20.30
N LEU A 270 3.66 -9.57 -19.99
CA LEU A 270 3.25 -8.97 -18.72
C LEU A 270 3.42 -9.95 -17.56
N LEU A 271 3.14 -11.24 -17.78
CA LEU A 271 3.36 -12.29 -16.79
C LEU A 271 4.85 -12.57 -16.54
N ALA A 272 5.73 -12.24 -17.50
CA ALA A 272 7.18 -12.36 -17.34
C ALA A 272 7.83 -11.19 -16.58
N ASP A 273 7.08 -10.11 -16.27
CA ASP A 273 7.58 -8.99 -15.47
C ASP A 273 7.53 -9.31 -13.97
N GLU A 274 8.46 -10.16 -13.53
CA GLU A 274 8.55 -10.63 -12.14
C GLU A 274 8.73 -9.49 -11.14
N VAL A 275 9.40 -8.39 -11.54
CA VAL A 275 9.64 -7.22 -10.69
C VAL A 275 8.33 -6.52 -10.38
N TRP A 276 7.53 -6.24 -11.41
CA TRP A 276 6.21 -5.64 -11.24
C TRP A 276 5.28 -6.54 -10.43
N LEU A 277 5.18 -7.82 -10.79
CA LEU A 277 4.27 -8.76 -10.12
C LEU A 277 4.64 -8.94 -8.64
N SER A 278 5.92 -9.08 -8.34
CA SER A 278 6.42 -9.18 -6.96
C SER A 278 6.13 -7.92 -6.16
N GLN A 279 6.27 -6.74 -6.78
CA GLN A 279 5.93 -5.47 -6.12
C GLN A 279 4.42 -5.35 -5.88
N LEU A 280 3.60 -5.67 -6.87
CA LEU A 280 2.14 -5.61 -6.76
C LEU A 280 1.63 -6.53 -5.64
N PHE A 281 2.14 -7.76 -5.57
CA PHE A 281 1.78 -8.69 -4.50
C PHE A 281 2.26 -8.21 -3.13
N ARG A 282 3.45 -7.60 -3.06
CA ARG A 282 3.98 -7.02 -1.83
C ARG A 282 3.08 -5.88 -1.33
N ASP A 283 2.61 -5.00 -2.20
CA ASP A 283 1.74 -3.88 -1.84
C ASP A 283 0.36 -4.33 -1.33
N VAL A 284 -0.17 -5.40 -1.92
CA VAL A 284 -1.39 -6.09 -1.46
C VAL A 284 -1.20 -6.64 -0.06
N ARG A 285 -0.15 -7.45 0.16
CA ARG A 285 0.13 -8.04 1.48
C ARG A 285 0.41 -6.98 2.54
N GLN A 286 1.06 -5.88 2.16
CA GLN A 286 1.29 -4.74 3.04
C GLN A 286 -0.04 -4.12 3.50
N SER A 287 -1.00 -3.97 2.59
CA SER A 287 -2.34 -3.46 2.93
C SER A 287 -3.10 -4.43 3.86
N TRP A 288 -2.96 -5.74 3.66
CA TRP A 288 -3.51 -6.74 4.59
C TRP A 288 -2.86 -6.68 5.98
N ALA A 289 -1.53 -6.59 6.05
CA ALA A 289 -0.82 -6.48 7.32
C ALA A 289 -1.18 -5.18 8.07
N GLU A 290 -1.35 -4.06 7.35
CA GLU A 290 -1.83 -2.79 7.90
C GLU A 290 -3.23 -2.92 8.52
N ALA A 291 -4.13 -3.70 7.89
CA ALA A 291 -5.48 -3.95 8.39
C ALA A 291 -5.47 -4.71 9.72
N GLU A 292 -4.65 -5.76 9.83
CA GLU A 292 -4.51 -6.52 11.07
C GLU A 292 -3.85 -5.68 12.18
N SER A 293 -2.84 -4.87 11.82
CA SER A 293 -2.20 -3.93 12.75
C SER A 293 -3.20 -2.90 13.28
N TRP A 294 -4.06 -2.37 12.40
CA TRP A 294 -5.12 -1.45 12.77
C TRP A 294 -6.08 -2.06 13.79
N GLU A 295 -6.58 -3.26 13.52
CA GLU A 295 -7.48 -3.98 14.42
C GLU A 295 -6.83 -4.21 15.79
N ARG A 296 -5.58 -4.66 15.81
CA ARG A 296 -4.80 -4.86 17.04
C ARG A 296 -4.71 -3.59 17.87
N LYS A 297 -4.39 -2.46 17.23
CA LYS A 297 -4.32 -1.13 17.89
C LYS A 297 -5.67 -0.70 18.46
N MET A 298 -6.76 -0.93 17.74
CA MET A 298 -8.10 -0.60 18.22
C MET A 298 -8.52 -1.46 19.42
N ARG A 299 -8.25 -2.78 19.38
CA ARG A 299 -8.52 -3.67 20.51
C ARG A 299 -7.76 -3.24 21.77
N HIS A 300 -6.47 -2.95 21.66
CA HIS A 300 -5.67 -2.46 22.79
C HIS A 300 -6.16 -1.10 23.33
N ALA A 301 -6.59 -0.19 22.46
CA ALA A 301 -7.14 1.09 22.87
C ALA A 301 -8.48 0.94 23.63
N MET A 302 -9.34 0.00 23.22
CA MET A 302 -10.60 -0.29 23.93
C MET A 302 -10.35 -0.91 25.31
N THR A 303 -9.41 -1.85 25.43
CA THR A 303 -9.06 -2.46 26.73
C THR A 303 -8.51 -1.43 27.72
N ARG A 304 -7.75 -0.43 27.26
CA ARG A 304 -7.22 0.65 28.11
C ARG A 304 -8.27 1.68 28.56
N GLN A 305 -9.44 1.74 27.92
CA GLN A 305 -10.53 2.64 28.32
C GLN A 305 -11.48 2.00 29.35
N MET A 306 -11.32 0.71 29.63
CA MET A 306 -12.13 -0.04 30.61
C MET A 306 -11.45 -0.21 31.98
N ILE A 307 -10.27 0.40 32.17
CA ILE A 307 -9.49 0.47 33.41
C ILE A 307 -9.40 1.93 33.83
#